data_AF-A0A355Q5Q4-F1
#
_entry.id   AF-A0A355Q5Q4-F1
#
_cell.length_a   1.000
_cell.length_b   1.000
_cell.length_c   1.000
_cell.angle_alpha   90.00
_cell.angle_beta   90.00
_cell.angle_gamma   90.00
#
_symmetry.space_group_name_H-M   'P 1'
#
loop_
_entity.id
_entity.type
_entity.pdbx_description
1 polymer ?
#
loop_
_entity_poly.entity_id
_entity_poly.type
_entity_poly.pdbx_seq_one_letter_code
_entity_poly.pdbx_strand_id
1 'polypeptide(L)'
;MAPVLELDWDKEILLFGIKKFIYFTGLTAKISWVGKEIIDELMEKSQPFIICAWHHDIYFSSWLLKDFELTALISSSKDGEYINQILSGFGF
;
A
#
# COMPACT_ATOMS: atom_id res chain seq x y z
N MET A 1 -7.92 10.56 15.77
CA MET A 1 -8.23 9.25 15.15
C MET A 1 -9.48 9.45 14.33
N ALA A 2 -9.38 9.29 13.00
CA ALA A 2 -10.59 9.25 12.17
C ALA A 2 -11.46 8.07 12.67
N PRO A 3 -12.80 8.21 12.67
CA PRO A 3 -13.67 7.11 13.06
C PRO A 3 -13.37 5.92 12.12
N VAL A 4 -13.04 4.77 12.71
CA VAL A 4 -12.96 3.51 11.96
C VAL A 4 -14.32 3.33 11.31
N LEU A 5 -14.36 3.37 9.98
CA LEU A 5 -15.61 3.24 9.25
C LEU A 5 -16.14 1.83 9.52
N GLU A 6 -17.21 1.71 10.32
CA GLU A 6 -17.90 0.44 10.46
C GLU A 6 -18.47 0.08 9.10
N LEU A 7 -17.95 -1.01 8.54
CA LEU A 7 -18.32 -1.47 7.23
C LEU A 7 -19.43 -2.51 7.35
N ASP A 8 -20.40 -2.40 6.45
CA ASP A 8 -21.34 -3.48 6.21
C ASP A 8 -20.57 -4.73 5.74
N TRP A 9 -21.10 -5.91 6.07
CA TRP A 9 -20.43 -7.21 5.86
C TRP A 9 -20.06 -7.48 4.38
N ASP A 10 -20.86 -6.97 3.45
CA ASP A 10 -20.59 -7.02 2.01
C ASP A 10 -19.30 -6.26 1.63
N LYS A 11 -19.04 -5.11 2.27
CA LYS A 11 -17.83 -4.31 2.03
C LYS A 11 -16.59 -4.97 2.63
N GLU A 12 -16.70 -5.62 3.78
CA GLU A 12 -15.58 -6.38 4.35
C GLU A 12 -15.14 -7.53 3.44
N ILE A 13 -16.10 -8.27 2.89
CA ILE A 13 -15.83 -9.33 1.90
C ILE A 13 -15.19 -8.76 0.65
N LEU A 14 -15.70 -7.62 0.15
CA LEU A 14 -15.12 -6.93 -1.00
C LEU A 14 -13.66 -6.53 -0.74
N LEU A 15 -13.37 -5.90 0.40
CA LEU A 15 -12.03 -5.51 0.78
C LEU A 15 -11.09 -6.70 0.92
N PHE A 16 -11.56 -7.80 1.52
CA PHE A 16 -10.81 -9.04 1.60
C PHE A 16 -10.49 -9.59 0.19
N GLY A 17 -11.48 -9.59 -0.70
CA GLY A 17 -11.32 -9.98 -2.10
C GLY A 17 -10.28 -9.14 -2.83
N ILE A 18 -10.33 -7.81 -2.68
CA ILE A 18 -9.37 -6.87 -3.27
C ILE A 18 -7.95 -7.13 -2.73
N LYS A 19 -7.78 -7.27 -1.41
CA LYS A 19 -6.48 -7.58 -0.80
C LYS A 19 -5.89 -8.88 -1.35
N LYS A 20 -6.70 -9.94 -1.45
CA LYS A 20 -6.26 -11.21 -2.05
C LYS A 20 -5.90 -11.06 -3.51
N PHE A 21 -6.70 -10.33 -4.29
CA PHE A 21 -6.42 -10.08 -5.69
C PHE A 21 -5.09 -9.34 -5.88
N ILE A 22 -4.86 -8.24 -5.15
CA ILE A 22 -3.57 -7.52 -5.14
C ILE A 22 -2.42 -8.48 -4.81
N TYR A 23 -2.56 -9.26 -3.73
CA TYR A 23 -1.53 -10.20 -3.30
C TYR A 23 -1.22 -11.26 -4.37
N PHE A 24 -2.24 -11.86 -4.98
CA PHE A 24 -2.06 -12.84 -6.06
C PHE A 24 -1.41 -12.22 -7.28
N THR A 25 -1.84 -11.04 -7.72
CA THR A 25 -1.18 -10.36 -8.85
C THR A 25 0.29 -10.10 -8.57
N GLY A 26 0.63 -9.64 -7.35
CA GLY A 26 1.99 -9.46 -6.88
C GLY A 26 2.82 -10.74 -6.93
N LEU A 27 2.30 -11.85 -6.40
CA LEU A 27 2.97 -13.15 -6.42
C LEU A 27 3.27 -13.66 -7.84
N THR A 28 2.39 -13.36 -8.79
CA THR A 28 2.56 -13.79 -10.19
C THR A 28 3.33 -12.80 -11.06
N ALA A 29 3.64 -11.61 -10.54
CA ALA A 29 4.30 -10.56 -11.29
C ALA A 29 5.81 -10.83 -11.42
N LYS A 30 6.36 -10.58 -12.61
CA LYS A 30 7.80 -10.49 -12.82
C LYS A 30 8.23 -9.05 -12.60
N ILE A 31 9.10 -8.82 -11.63
CA ILE A 31 9.51 -7.47 -11.20
C ILE A 31 10.92 -7.18 -11.72
N SER A 32 11.10 -5.99 -12.28
CA SER A 32 12.42 -5.42 -12.55
C SER A 32 12.50 -4.07 -11.86
N TRP A 33 13.55 -3.88 -11.07
CA TRP A 33 13.78 -2.63 -10.34
C TRP A 33 14.71 -1.73 -11.13
N VAL A 34 14.45 -0.42 -11.09
CA VAL A 34 15.31 0.62 -11.66
C VAL A 34 15.48 1.69 -10.59
N GLY A 35 16.71 1.99 -10.18
CA GLY A 35 16.98 3.01 -9.15
C GLY A 35 16.71 2.56 -7.72
N LYS A 36 16.45 1.27 -7.46
CA LYS A 36 16.21 0.75 -6.10
C LYS A 36 17.45 0.88 -5.21
N GLU A 37 18.63 0.83 -5.81
CA GLU A 37 19.92 1.02 -5.16
C GLU A 37 19.99 2.34 -4.36
N ILE A 38 19.29 3.39 -4.82
CA ILE A 38 19.23 4.68 -4.13
C ILE A 38 18.42 4.54 -2.83
N ILE A 39 17.28 3.84 -2.89
CA ILE A 39 16.44 3.62 -1.72
C ILE A 39 17.14 2.69 -0.73
N ASP A 40 17.80 1.64 -1.20
CA ASP A 40 18.57 0.71 -0.37
C ASP A 40 19.67 1.46 0.42
N GLU A 41 20.41 2.34 -0.25
CA GLU A 41 21.43 3.19 0.40
C GLU A 41 20.82 4.11 1.47
N LEU A 42 19.65 4.71 1.19
CA LEU A 42 18.95 5.56 2.15
C LEU A 42 18.47 4.76 3.37
N MET A 43 17.94 3.56 3.15
CA MET A 43 17.52 2.64 4.23
C MET A 43 18.70 2.20 5.09
N GLU A 44 19.80 1.76 4.47
CA GLU A 44 21.03 1.36 5.18
C GLU A 44 21.60 2.49 6.05
N LYS A 45 21.53 3.73 5.55
CA LYS A 45 21.97 4.93 6.29
C LYS A 45 20.93 5.48 7.25
N SER A 46 19.76 4.86 7.37
CA SER A 46 18.63 5.35 8.17
C SER A 46 18.27 6.81 7.84
N GLN A 47 18.38 7.19 6.56
CA GLN A 47 18.02 8.52 6.08
C GLN A 47 16.54 8.59 5.74
N PRO A 48 15.81 9.62 6.16
CA PRO A 48 14.40 9.76 5.84
C PRO A 48 14.21 10.05 4.35
N PHE A 49 13.20 9.41 3.75
CA PHE A 49 12.81 9.64 2.36
C PHE A 49 11.30 9.55 2.18
N ILE A 50 10.81 10.03 1.04
CA ILE A 50 9.40 9.95 0.65
C ILE A 50 9.34 9.21 -0.69
N ILE A 51 8.51 8.18 -0.78
CA ILE A 51 8.15 7.54 -2.04
C ILE A 51 6.81 8.08 -2.50
N CYS A 52 6.77 8.56 -3.73
CA CYS A 52 5.54 9.03 -4.37
C CYS A 52 5.12 8.02 -5.44
N ALA A 53 3.87 7.54 -5.35
CA ALA A 53 3.23 6.76 -6.40
C ALA A 53 2.14 7.61 -7.07
N TRP A 54 1.98 7.47 -8.39
CA TRP A 54 0.83 8.04 -9.07
C TRP A 54 -0.45 7.28 -8.69
N HIS A 55 -1.59 7.96 -8.75
CA HIS A 55 -2.88 7.38 -8.35
C HIS A 55 -3.22 6.07 -9.07
N HIS A 56 -2.83 5.94 -10.34
CA HIS A 56 -3.02 4.72 -11.12
C HIS A 56 -2.19 3.53 -10.61
N ASP A 57 -1.09 3.80 -9.91
CA ASP A 57 -0.13 2.79 -9.45
C ASP A 57 -0.34 2.38 -7.99
N ILE A 58 -1.30 2.99 -7.29
CA ILE A 58 -1.63 2.66 -5.88
C ILE A 58 -1.96 1.16 -5.75
N TYR A 59 -2.64 0.59 -6.76
CA TYR A 59 -2.98 -0.83 -6.81
C TYR A 59 -1.75 -1.74 -6.59
N PHE A 60 -0.71 -1.59 -7.42
CA PHE A 60 0.44 -2.48 -7.38
C PHE A 60 1.47 -2.06 -6.33
N SER A 61 1.63 -0.76 -6.09
CA SER A 61 2.54 -0.23 -5.08
C SER A 61 2.23 -0.73 -3.67
N SER A 62 0.94 -0.97 -3.36
CA SER A 62 0.50 -1.62 -2.11
C SER A 62 1.25 -2.93 -1.83
N TRP A 63 1.46 -3.77 -2.83
CA TRP A 63 2.19 -5.03 -2.66
C TRP A 63 3.70 -4.89 -2.90
N LEU A 64 4.09 -4.02 -3.85
CA LEU A 64 5.48 -3.82 -4.23
C LEU A 64 6.31 -3.21 -3.09
N LEU A 65 5.72 -2.31 -2.31
CA LEU A 65 6.37 -1.53 -1.26
C LEU A 65 6.08 -2.05 0.16
N LYS A 66 5.34 -3.15 0.31
CA LYS A 66 4.93 -3.71 1.62
C LYS A 66 6.08 -4.03 2.58
N ASP A 67 7.27 -4.29 2.04
CA ASP A 67 8.45 -4.70 2.81
C ASP A 67 9.41 -3.52 3.11
N PHE A 68 8.99 -2.28 2.80
CA PHE A 68 9.81 -1.06 2.98
C PHE A 68 9.53 -0.30 4.28
N GLU A 69 8.65 -0.83 5.16
CA GLU A 69 8.29 -0.23 6.45
C GLU A 69 7.83 1.24 6.35
N LEU A 70 6.98 1.54 5.35
CA LEU A 70 6.53 2.89 5.04
C LEU A 70 5.21 3.22 5.75
N THR A 71 5.01 4.49 6.11
CA THR A 71 3.69 5.01 6.51
C THR A 71 3.01 5.68 5.33
N ALA A 72 1.79 5.26 5.01
CA ALA A 72 1.01 5.89 3.93
C ALA A 72 0.42 7.24 4.36
N LEU A 73 0.55 8.25 3.50
CA LEU A 73 -0.14 9.54 3.66
C LEU A 73 -1.46 9.50 2.88
N ILE A 74 -2.57 9.46 3.61
CA ILE A 74 -3.91 9.25 3.02
C ILE A 74 -4.84 10.38 3.43
N SER A 75 -5.62 10.91 2.48
CA SER A 75 -6.62 11.95 2.75
C SER A 75 -7.70 11.46 3.71
N SER A 76 -8.25 12.34 4.55
CA SER A 76 -9.35 12.04 5.48
C SER A 76 -10.73 11.99 4.80
N SER A 77 -10.80 11.48 3.57
CA SER A 77 -12.03 11.32 2.81
C SER A 77 -12.60 9.91 2.97
N LYS A 78 -13.87 9.70 2.58
CA LYS A 78 -14.48 8.37 2.57
C LYS A 78 -13.72 7.38 1.67
N ASP A 79 -13.26 7.86 0.51
CA ASP A 79 -12.46 7.05 -0.42
C ASP A 79 -11.06 6.77 0.12
N GLY A 80 -10.47 7.76 0.81
CA GLY A 80 -9.21 7.61 1.53
C GLY A 80 -9.30 6.52 2.60
N GLU A 81 -10.41 6.42 3.33
CA GLU A 81 -10.58 5.39 4.36
C GLU A 81 -10.62 3.97 3.77
N TYR A 82 -11.22 3.77 2.59
CA TYR A 82 -11.14 2.47 1.90
C TYR A 82 -9.69 2.13 1.49
N ILE A 83 -8.95 3.12 0.98
CA ILE A 83 -7.54 2.95 0.63
C ILE A 83 -6.71 2.62 1.88
N ASN A 84 -6.96 3.31 2.99
CA ASN A 84 -6.32 3.06 4.28
C ASN A 84 -6.51 1.61 4.72
N GLN A 85 -7.74 1.10 4.70
CA GLN A 85 -8.01 -0.30 5.06
C GLN A 85 -7.33 -1.32 4.15
N ILE A 86 -7.20 -1.03 2.85
CA ILE A 86 -6.44 -1.88 1.92
C ILE A 86 -4.96 -1.86 2.31
N LEU A 87 -4.36 -0.68 2.41
CA LEU A 87 -2.92 -0.48 2.67
C LEU A 87 -2.49 -1.00 4.04
N SER A 88 -3.30 -0.86 5.10
CA SER A 88 -3.01 -1.47 6.40
C SER A 88 -2.95 -3.00 6.34
N GLY A 89 -3.61 -3.63 5.36
CA GLY A 89 -3.48 -5.06 5.08
C GLY A 89 -2.11 -5.47 4.50
N PHE A 90 -1.31 -4.49 4.07
CA PHE A 90 0.04 -4.66 3.52
C PHE A 90 1.12 -4.02 4.40
N GLY A 91 0.79 -3.59 5.63
CA GLY A 91 1.79 -3.11 6.60
C GLY A 91 2.11 -1.61 6.55
N PHE A 92 1.25 -0.80 5.92
CA PHE A 92 1.35 0.67 5.92
C PHE A 92 0.60 1.33 7.06
#